data_AF-A0A0S8HV59-F1
#
_entry.id   AF-A0A0S8HV59-F1
#
_cell.length_a   1.000
_cell.length_b   1.000
_cell.length_c   1.000
_cell.angle_alpha   90.00
_cell.angle_beta   90.00
_cell.angle_gamma   90.00
#
_symmetry.space_group_name_H-M   'P 1'
#
loop_
_entity.id
_entity.type
_entity.pdbx_description
1 polymer ?
#
loop_
_entity_poly.entity_id
_entity_poly.type
_entity_poly.pdbx_seq_one_letter_code
_entity_poly.pdbx_strand_id
1 'polypeptide(L)'
;MPDEKSVAGTQKIVEIARQAKEGDLVFVLFSSGSSSLFALPLEDYSLEETRAVYKLAIQYGDQSIIWRVMKYFSAVNSGRIVMMIHPARAVNLLMSIKGYESWKGSIPMEGDWMPSWPPGPQRLADAVEEMKSEPWWEELPPAMRSALDRRDPKCEVPSLESFRRVQSSYWQPVNNRRMLEAAKEKAEACGFNGAILGSWWMVQSSDAAEIMTGIARDCLRYGTPFPPPVALISGGEMTVPVGKAEGIGGRNQEFVLSAAIRLPEISSSGIVVGSIDSDGTDGPGIQFAPGVASDFRTLAGGIVDGNTLATALAEGIDLQAELKNHNSTPVLIRLKSGIYTGNTGIVGGDLRVVLVPKRA
;
A
#
# COMPACT_ATOMS: atom_id res chain seq x y z
N MET A 1 2.14 -6.91 -9.49
CA MET A 1 2.17 -6.49 -10.92
C MET A 1 1.14 -7.33 -11.67
N PRO A 2 0.35 -6.77 -12.60
CA PRO A 2 -0.67 -7.53 -13.32
C PRO A 2 -0.07 -8.59 -14.25
N ASP A 3 -0.81 -9.69 -14.41
CA ASP A 3 -0.47 -10.76 -15.34
C ASP A 3 -1.64 -11.18 -16.25
N GLU A 4 -1.41 -12.18 -17.08
CA GLU A 4 -2.40 -12.70 -18.02
C GLU A 4 -3.63 -13.25 -17.29
N LYS A 5 -3.46 -13.77 -16.06
CA LYS A 5 -4.57 -14.23 -15.22
C LYS A 5 -5.36 -13.05 -14.65
N SER A 6 -4.70 -11.95 -14.27
CA SER A 6 -5.38 -10.69 -13.92
C SER A 6 -6.30 -10.23 -15.04
N VAL A 7 -5.81 -10.24 -16.29
CA VAL A 7 -6.59 -9.83 -17.48
C VAL A 7 -7.75 -10.79 -17.73
N ALA A 8 -7.49 -12.10 -17.78
CA ALA A 8 -8.52 -13.09 -18.02
C ALA A 8 -9.62 -13.10 -16.94
N GLY A 9 -9.23 -12.91 -15.67
CA GLY A 9 -10.17 -12.77 -14.56
C GLY A 9 -11.03 -11.50 -14.69
N THR A 10 -10.41 -10.39 -15.06
CA THR A 10 -11.11 -9.11 -15.26
C THR A 10 -12.10 -9.19 -16.44
N GLN A 11 -11.74 -9.85 -17.53
CA GLN A 11 -12.65 -10.09 -18.67
C GLN A 11 -13.92 -10.85 -18.25
N LYS A 12 -13.77 -11.91 -17.45
CA LYS A 12 -14.92 -12.66 -16.90
C LYS A 12 -15.79 -11.79 -16.00
N ILE A 13 -15.19 -10.94 -15.17
CA ILE A 13 -15.94 -9.98 -14.33
C ILE A 13 -16.73 -9.01 -15.21
N VAL A 14 -16.15 -8.52 -16.30
CA VAL A 14 -16.82 -7.64 -17.27
C VAL A 14 -17.99 -8.36 -17.96
N GLU A 15 -17.83 -9.63 -18.34
CA GLU A 15 -18.91 -10.45 -18.91
C GLU A 15 -20.08 -10.59 -17.94
N ILE A 16 -19.81 -10.87 -16.66
CA ILE A 16 -20.84 -10.95 -15.61
C ILE A 16 -21.50 -9.59 -15.39
N ALA A 17 -20.72 -8.51 -15.29
CA ALA A 17 -21.24 -7.16 -15.08
C ALA A 17 -22.23 -6.75 -16.17
N ARG A 18 -21.91 -7.02 -17.45
CA ARG A 18 -22.76 -6.70 -18.61
C ARG A 18 -24.05 -7.51 -18.70
N GLN A 19 -24.16 -8.62 -17.97
CA GLN A 19 -25.39 -9.42 -17.92
C GLN A 19 -26.43 -8.87 -16.94
N ALA A 20 -26.02 -7.98 -16.03
CA ALA A 20 -26.88 -7.41 -15.00
C ALA A 20 -27.96 -6.50 -15.62
N LYS A 21 -29.20 -6.62 -15.13
CA LYS A 21 -30.38 -5.93 -15.64
C LYS A 21 -31.09 -5.16 -14.54
N GLU A 22 -32.06 -4.35 -14.95
CA GLU A 22 -32.92 -3.64 -14.01
C GLU A 22 -33.62 -4.65 -13.07
N GLY A 23 -33.60 -4.38 -11.77
CA GLY A 23 -34.11 -5.28 -10.74
C GLY A 23 -33.04 -6.18 -10.11
N ASP A 24 -31.88 -6.35 -10.74
CA ASP A 24 -30.76 -7.09 -10.17
C ASP A 24 -29.99 -6.26 -9.12
N LEU A 25 -29.36 -6.97 -8.18
CA LEU A 25 -28.46 -6.41 -7.18
C LEU A 25 -27.08 -7.05 -7.35
N VAL A 26 -26.06 -6.23 -7.59
CA VAL A 26 -24.68 -6.66 -7.79
C VAL A 26 -23.82 -6.16 -6.63
N PHE A 27 -23.21 -7.07 -5.89
CA PHE A 27 -22.20 -6.73 -4.90
C PHE A 27 -20.83 -6.63 -5.56
N VAL A 28 -20.18 -5.48 -5.40
CA VAL A 28 -18.84 -5.21 -5.93
C VAL A 28 -17.89 -5.12 -4.75
N LEU A 29 -16.97 -6.08 -4.63
CA LEU A 29 -16.03 -6.16 -3.53
C LEU A 29 -14.64 -5.81 -4.05
N PHE A 30 -14.05 -4.74 -3.52
CA PHE A 30 -12.68 -4.37 -3.84
C PHE A 30 -11.87 -4.17 -2.56
N SER A 31 -10.66 -4.72 -2.58
CA SER A 31 -9.64 -4.58 -1.54
C SER A 31 -8.36 -3.94 -2.10
N SER A 32 -7.38 -3.62 -1.25
CA SER A 32 -6.01 -3.33 -1.73
C SER A 32 -5.47 -4.48 -2.58
N GLY A 33 -4.54 -4.16 -3.48
CA GLY A 33 -4.03 -5.07 -4.50
C GLY A 33 -4.89 -5.17 -5.77
N SER A 34 -6.15 -4.69 -5.72
CA SER A 34 -7.05 -4.71 -6.89
C SER A 34 -6.50 -3.96 -8.11
N SER A 35 -5.65 -2.95 -7.94
CA SER A 35 -4.99 -2.28 -9.08
C SER A 35 -4.28 -3.27 -10.01
N SER A 36 -3.64 -4.31 -9.45
CA SER A 36 -2.87 -5.32 -10.20
C SER A 36 -3.65 -6.60 -10.49
N LEU A 37 -4.63 -6.95 -9.66
CA LEU A 37 -5.46 -8.15 -9.83
C LEU A 37 -6.66 -7.91 -10.77
N PHE A 38 -7.17 -6.67 -10.80
CA PHE A 38 -8.30 -6.23 -11.61
C PHE A 38 -7.81 -5.31 -12.74
N ALA A 39 -7.01 -5.88 -13.64
CA ALA A 39 -6.35 -5.15 -14.72
C ALA A 39 -6.95 -5.53 -16.08
N LEU A 40 -7.43 -4.53 -16.82
CA LEU A 40 -7.82 -4.68 -18.22
C LEU A 40 -7.39 -3.40 -18.98
N PRO A 41 -6.33 -3.47 -19.81
CA PRO A 41 -5.91 -2.34 -20.63
C PRO A 41 -7.03 -1.90 -21.58
N LEU A 42 -7.02 -0.64 -22.00
CA LEU A 42 -7.81 -0.21 -23.17
C LEU A 42 -7.39 -0.99 -24.42
N GLU A 43 -8.31 -1.16 -25.37
CA GLU A 43 -8.17 -2.02 -26.56
C GLU A 43 -6.90 -1.74 -27.39
N ASP A 44 -6.49 -0.47 -27.47
CA ASP A 44 -5.31 -0.03 -28.22
C ASP A 44 -3.97 -0.26 -27.46
N TYR A 45 -3.99 -0.83 -26.26
CA TYR A 45 -2.82 -0.98 -25.38
C TYR A 45 -2.65 -2.41 -24.86
N SER A 46 -1.39 -2.80 -24.69
CA SER A 46 -0.99 -4.12 -24.24
C SER A 46 -0.85 -4.23 -22.73
N LEU A 47 -0.86 -5.48 -22.24
CA LEU A 47 -0.50 -5.79 -20.86
C LEU A 47 0.96 -5.41 -20.55
N GLU A 48 1.87 -5.52 -21.52
CA GLU A 48 3.28 -5.16 -21.32
C GLU A 48 3.46 -3.66 -21.05
N GLU A 49 2.73 -2.80 -21.75
CA GLU A 49 2.75 -1.36 -21.47
C GLU A 49 2.18 -1.06 -20.09
N THR A 50 1.12 -1.77 -19.69
CA THR A 50 0.60 -1.67 -18.32
C THR A 50 1.65 -2.12 -17.30
N ARG A 51 2.34 -3.25 -17.53
CA ARG A 51 3.43 -3.73 -16.67
C ARG A 51 4.59 -2.73 -16.58
N ALA A 52 4.90 -2.02 -17.65
CA ALA A 52 5.94 -0.99 -17.65
C ALA A 52 5.59 0.17 -16.70
N VAL A 53 4.33 0.62 -16.64
CA VAL A 53 3.88 1.63 -15.66
C VAL A 53 4.09 1.15 -14.22
N TYR A 54 3.81 -0.13 -13.93
CA TYR A 54 4.07 -0.73 -12.62
C TYR A 54 5.56 -0.76 -12.27
N LYS A 55 6.42 -1.08 -13.24
CA LYS A 55 7.87 -1.07 -13.05
C LYS A 55 8.38 0.34 -12.72
N LEU A 56 7.84 1.38 -13.37
CA LEU A 56 8.14 2.77 -13.04
C LEU A 56 7.73 3.11 -11.61
N ALA A 57 6.52 2.74 -11.19
CA ALA A 57 6.07 2.96 -9.81
C ALA A 57 6.99 2.30 -8.76
N ILE A 58 7.47 1.09 -9.04
CA ILE A 58 8.44 0.38 -8.19
C ILE A 58 9.79 1.11 -8.18
N GLN A 59 10.31 1.47 -9.36
CA GLN A 59 11.59 2.17 -9.51
C GLN A 59 11.63 3.49 -8.73
N TYR A 60 10.56 4.28 -8.80
CA TYR A 60 10.44 5.57 -8.11
C TYR A 60 9.94 5.46 -6.67
N GLY A 61 9.46 4.29 -6.25
CA GLY A 61 8.81 4.13 -4.94
C GLY A 61 7.54 4.96 -4.80
N ASP A 62 6.80 5.16 -5.90
CA ASP A 62 5.58 5.98 -5.94
C ASP A 62 4.43 5.24 -6.65
N GLN A 63 3.45 4.78 -5.86
CA GLN A 63 2.25 4.13 -6.39
C GLN A 63 1.33 5.10 -7.15
N SER A 64 1.46 6.42 -6.93
CA SER A 64 0.64 7.43 -7.61
C SER A 64 0.81 7.38 -9.12
N ILE A 65 1.99 6.94 -9.60
CA ILE A 65 2.28 6.73 -11.03
C ILE A 65 1.26 5.76 -11.63
N ILE A 66 0.99 4.63 -10.97
CA ILE A 66 -0.03 3.66 -11.42
C ILE A 66 -1.40 4.32 -11.45
N TRP A 67 -1.80 5.01 -10.37
CA TRP A 67 -3.15 5.56 -10.27
C TRP A 67 -3.41 6.67 -11.29
N ARG A 68 -2.45 7.58 -11.48
CA ARG A 68 -2.55 8.72 -12.40
C ARG A 68 -2.61 8.25 -13.85
N VAL A 69 -1.76 7.29 -14.22
CA VAL A 69 -1.70 6.79 -15.60
C VAL A 69 -2.87 5.82 -15.87
N MET A 70 -3.07 4.81 -15.03
CA MET A 70 -4.08 3.76 -15.27
C MET A 70 -5.52 4.24 -15.16
N LYS A 71 -5.77 5.44 -14.60
CA LYS A 71 -7.05 6.15 -14.72
C LYS A 71 -7.51 6.28 -16.18
N TYR A 72 -6.57 6.57 -17.09
CA TYR A 72 -6.83 6.82 -18.51
C TYR A 72 -6.62 5.59 -19.40
N PHE A 73 -5.80 4.63 -18.97
CA PHE A 73 -5.47 3.44 -19.77
C PHE A 73 -6.14 2.14 -19.31
N SER A 74 -7.07 2.19 -18.35
CA SER A 74 -7.85 1.02 -17.91
C SER A 74 -9.28 1.06 -18.45
N ALA A 75 -9.73 -0.08 -19.00
CA ALA A 75 -11.10 -0.27 -19.48
C ALA A 75 -12.14 -0.41 -18.36
N VAL A 76 -11.71 -0.66 -17.11
CA VAL A 76 -12.62 -1.01 -16.00
C VAL A 76 -12.55 -0.05 -14.80
N ASN A 77 -11.47 0.72 -14.67
CA ASN A 77 -11.30 1.69 -13.58
C ASN A 77 -12.14 2.95 -13.79
N SER A 78 -12.09 3.86 -12.81
CA SER A 78 -12.76 5.16 -12.86
C SER A 78 -14.28 5.03 -13.04
N GLY A 79 -14.86 4.04 -12.37
CA GLY A 79 -16.28 3.80 -12.35
C GLY A 79 -16.81 3.13 -13.63
N ARG A 80 -15.95 2.79 -14.60
CA ARG A 80 -16.39 2.09 -15.83
C ARG A 80 -17.05 0.75 -15.48
N ILE A 81 -16.53 0.01 -14.51
CA ILE A 81 -17.15 -1.26 -14.08
C ILE A 81 -18.58 -1.08 -13.54
N VAL A 82 -18.86 -0.04 -12.75
CA VAL A 82 -20.23 0.20 -12.26
C VAL A 82 -21.16 0.74 -13.34
N MET A 83 -20.63 1.43 -14.35
CA MET A 83 -21.39 1.80 -15.54
C MET A 83 -21.80 0.56 -16.36
N MET A 84 -20.97 -0.48 -16.39
CA MET A 84 -21.31 -1.75 -17.06
C MET A 84 -22.39 -2.54 -16.31
N ILE A 85 -22.52 -2.34 -15.00
CA ILE A 85 -23.56 -2.96 -14.16
C ILE A 85 -24.92 -2.28 -14.33
N HIS A 86 -24.94 -0.96 -14.58
CA HIS A 86 -26.18 -0.22 -14.80
C HIS A 86 -26.97 -0.79 -16.01
N PRO A 87 -28.30 -1.00 -15.90
CA PRO A 87 -29.23 -0.40 -14.93
C PRO A 87 -29.41 -1.14 -13.61
N ALA A 88 -28.72 -2.26 -13.37
CA ALA A 88 -28.75 -2.94 -12.08
C ALA A 88 -28.16 -2.05 -10.97
N ARG A 89 -28.50 -2.39 -9.71
CA ARG A 89 -27.96 -1.68 -8.55
C ARG A 89 -26.63 -2.29 -8.11
N ALA A 90 -25.59 -1.48 -8.02
CA ALA A 90 -24.30 -1.84 -7.46
C ALA A 90 -24.21 -1.48 -5.96
N VAL A 91 -23.78 -2.44 -5.14
CA VAL A 91 -23.40 -2.23 -3.74
C VAL A 91 -21.90 -2.47 -3.61
N ASN A 92 -21.14 -1.38 -3.50
CA ASN A 92 -19.69 -1.42 -3.39
C ASN A 92 -19.28 -1.58 -1.94
N LEU A 93 -18.60 -2.68 -1.64
CA LEU A 93 -17.97 -2.95 -0.35
C LEU A 93 -16.47 -2.74 -0.52
N LEU A 94 -15.95 -1.73 0.14
CA LEU A 94 -14.57 -1.30 0.03
C LEU A 94 -13.77 -1.76 1.24
N MET A 95 -12.63 -2.39 0.99
CA MET A 95 -11.63 -2.74 1.98
C MET A 95 -10.34 -1.97 1.64
N SER A 96 -10.16 -0.81 2.25
CA SER A 96 -9.08 0.11 1.90
C SER A 96 -8.44 0.69 3.14
N ILE A 97 -7.16 1.01 3.00
CA ILE A 97 -6.37 1.70 4.02
C ILE A 97 -6.91 3.14 4.20
N LYS A 98 -7.38 3.77 3.11
CA LYS A 98 -7.94 5.11 3.11
C LYS A 98 -9.31 5.09 3.77
N GLY A 99 -9.53 5.94 4.76
CA GLY A 99 -10.87 6.16 5.31
C GLY A 99 -11.71 6.98 4.35
N TYR A 100 -12.92 6.53 4.04
CA TYR A 100 -13.90 7.28 3.26
C TYR A 100 -14.97 7.87 4.17
N GLU A 101 -15.46 9.05 3.82
CA GLU A 101 -16.68 9.56 4.45
C GLU A 101 -17.86 8.65 4.16
N SER A 102 -18.83 8.62 5.09
CA SER A 102 -20.06 7.86 4.88
C SER A 102 -20.78 8.37 3.64
N TRP A 103 -21.09 7.46 2.72
CA TRP A 103 -21.78 7.79 1.49
C TRP A 103 -23.22 8.23 1.78
N LYS A 104 -23.61 9.39 1.24
CA LYS A 104 -24.92 10.03 1.48
C LYS A 104 -25.79 10.09 0.22
N GLY A 105 -25.58 9.18 -0.72
CA GLY A 105 -26.34 9.17 -1.98
C GLY A 105 -25.85 10.15 -3.05
N SER A 106 -24.81 10.94 -2.76
CA SER A 106 -24.22 11.89 -3.69
C SER A 106 -23.07 11.26 -4.49
N ILE A 107 -22.86 11.77 -5.71
CA ILE A 107 -21.66 11.45 -6.50
C ILE A 107 -20.45 12.09 -5.80
N PRO A 108 -19.38 11.35 -5.51
CA PRO A 108 -18.15 11.91 -4.97
C PRO A 108 -17.57 12.98 -5.89
N MET A 109 -17.19 14.13 -5.33
CA MET A 109 -16.51 15.22 -6.06
C MET A 109 -14.99 15.03 -6.11
N GLU A 110 -14.47 13.99 -5.47
CA GLU A 110 -13.06 13.60 -5.54
C GLU A 110 -12.94 12.26 -6.26
N GLY A 111 -11.92 12.15 -7.11
CA GLY A 111 -11.55 10.88 -7.71
C GLY A 111 -10.84 9.99 -6.69
N ASP A 112 -10.89 8.69 -6.93
CA ASP A 112 -10.16 7.70 -6.15
C ASP A 112 -9.63 6.59 -7.07
N TRP A 113 -8.60 5.89 -6.65
CA TRP A 113 -8.02 4.80 -7.44
C TRP A 113 -8.93 3.56 -7.46
N MET A 114 -9.83 3.44 -6.48
CA MET A 114 -10.77 2.34 -6.37
C MET A 114 -11.56 2.14 -7.68
N PRO A 115 -11.53 0.95 -8.32
CA PRO A 115 -12.02 0.80 -9.69
C PRO A 115 -13.48 1.21 -9.92
N SER A 116 -14.36 0.96 -8.93
CA SER A 116 -15.78 1.34 -8.99
C SER A 116 -16.07 2.79 -8.63
N TRP A 117 -15.07 3.56 -8.22
CA TRP A 117 -15.23 4.96 -7.83
C TRP A 117 -15.24 5.87 -9.07
N PRO A 118 -16.13 6.87 -9.14
CA PRO A 118 -16.13 7.84 -10.25
C PRO A 118 -14.81 8.60 -10.36
N PRO A 119 -14.44 9.12 -11.55
CA PRO A 119 -13.11 9.71 -11.80
C PRO A 119 -12.82 11.06 -11.10
N GLY A 120 -13.80 11.65 -10.39
CA GLY A 120 -13.73 13.05 -9.95
C GLY A 120 -13.84 14.05 -11.13
N PRO A 121 -13.67 15.36 -10.90
CA PRO A 121 -13.87 16.40 -11.92
C PRO A 121 -12.72 16.51 -12.92
N GLN A 122 -11.48 16.23 -12.50
CA GLN A 122 -10.28 16.36 -13.34
C GLN A 122 -10.39 15.54 -14.63
N ARG A 123 -10.10 16.18 -15.77
CA ARG A 123 -10.16 15.60 -17.12
C ARG A 123 -8.76 15.30 -17.66
N LEU A 124 -8.70 14.61 -18.81
CA LEU A 124 -7.43 14.22 -19.43
C LEU A 124 -6.54 15.45 -19.69
N ALA A 125 -7.10 16.55 -20.18
CA ALA A 125 -6.33 17.74 -20.52
C ALA A 125 -5.57 18.31 -19.32
N ASP A 126 -6.21 18.41 -18.16
CA ASP A 126 -5.61 18.95 -16.93
C ASP A 126 -4.56 17.99 -16.37
N ALA A 127 -4.89 16.68 -16.33
CA ALA A 127 -4.00 15.67 -15.80
C ALA A 127 -2.70 15.53 -16.61
N VAL A 128 -2.76 15.72 -17.93
CA VAL A 128 -1.57 15.67 -18.79
C VAL A 128 -0.58 16.78 -18.43
N GLU A 129 -1.05 18.00 -18.14
CA GLU A 129 -0.17 19.09 -17.73
C GLU A 129 0.53 18.78 -16.41
N GLU A 130 -0.21 18.24 -15.43
CA GLU A 130 0.37 17.81 -14.15
C GLU A 130 1.39 16.69 -14.36
N MET A 131 1.06 15.66 -15.14
CA MET A 131 1.93 14.52 -15.38
C MET A 131 3.22 14.89 -16.12
N LYS A 132 3.19 15.90 -17.01
CA LYS A 132 4.40 16.37 -17.73
C LYS A 132 5.46 16.97 -16.82
N SER A 133 5.08 17.47 -15.64
CA SER A 133 6.02 18.02 -14.68
C SER A 133 6.76 16.96 -13.86
N GLU A 134 6.35 15.70 -13.99
CA GLU A 134 6.87 14.60 -13.19
C GLU A 134 8.15 13.99 -13.78
N PRO A 135 9.09 13.52 -12.93
CA PRO A 135 10.37 12.99 -13.39
C PRO A 135 10.25 11.68 -14.18
N TRP A 136 9.13 10.96 -14.06
CA TRP A 136 8.87 9.69 -14.76
C TRP A 136 8.15 9.87 -16.10
N TRP A 137 7.72 11.08 -16.47
CA TRP A 137 6.95 11.35 -17.69
C TRP A 137 7.63 10.82 -18.96
N GLU A 138 8.93 11.10 -19.10
CA GLU A 138 9.71 10.71 -20.26
C GLU A 138 9.95 9.20 -20.34
N GLU A 139 9.82 8.48 -19.22
CA GLU A 139 10.02 7.03 -19.14
C GLU A 139 8.72 6.23 -19.39
N LEU A 140 7.58 6.90 -19.57
CA LEU A 140 6.32 6.24 -19.91
C LEU A 140 6.42 5.43 -21.22
N PRO A 141 5.63 4.35 -21.36
CA PRO A 141 5.52 3.63 -22.62
C PRO A 141 5.23 4.59 -23.80
N PRO A 142 5.97 4.51 -24.93
CA PRO A 142 5.88 5.50 -25.99
C PRO A 142 4.47 5.74 -26.55
N ALA A 143 3.68 4.67 -26.69
CA ALA A 143 2.29 4.78 -27.17
C ALA A 143 1.38 5.47 -26.14
N MET A 144 1.49 5.12 -24.86
CA MET A 144 0.75 5.80 -23.78
C MET A 144 1.13 7.29 -23.71
N ARG A 145 2.43 7.61 -23.69
CA ARG A 145 2.91 9.01 -23.68
C ARG A 145 2.40 9.79 -24.89
N SER A 146 2.48 9.20 -26.09
CA SER A 146 1.98 9.81 -27.32
C SER A 146 0.47 10.08 -27.30
N ALA A 147 -0.33 9.19 -26.70
CA ALA A 147 -1.76 9.38 -26.55
C ALA A 147 -2.09 10.48 -25.53
N LEU A 148 -1.36 10.54 -24.42
CA LEU A 148 -1.47 11.63 -23.44
C LEU A 148 -1.08 12.99 -24.07
N ASP A 149 0.03 13.06 -24.81
CA ASP A 149 0.47 14.28 -25.49
C ASP A 149 -0.58 14.82 -26.47
N ARG A 150 -1.20 13.91 -27.22
CA ARG A 150 -2.28 14.23 -28.17
C ARG A 150 -3.62 14.45 -27.48
N ARG A 151 -3.72 14.19 -26.18
CA ARG A 151 -4.96 14.19 -25.39
C ARG A 151 -6.04 13.37 -26.09
N ASP A 152 -5.69 12.14 -26.47
CA ASP A 152 -6.56 11.25 -27.24
C ASP A 152 -7.92 11.07 -26.53
N PRO A 153 -9.04 11.51 -27.15
CA PRO A 153 -10.37 11.40 -26.56
C PRO A 153 -10.76 9.96 -26.19
N LYS A 154 -10.16 8.94 -26.82
CA LYS A 154 -10.39 7.52 -26.47
C LYS A 154 -9.92 7.17 -25.05
N CYS A 155 -8.92 7.89 -24.54
CA CYS A 155 -8.36 7.67 -23.21
C CYS A 155 -9.11 8.44 -22.12
N GLU A 156 -10.02 9.35 -22.49
CA GLU A 156 -10.74 10.19 -21.54
C GLU A 156 -11.60 9.35 -20.57
N VAL A 157 -11.68 9.81 -19.33
CA VAL A 157 -12.51 9.20 -18.29
C VAL A 157 -13.98 9.60 -18.45
N PRO A 158 -14.94 8.74 -18.04
CA PRO A 158 -16.36 9.07 -18.15
C PRO A 158 -16.71 10.40 -17.45
N SER A 159 -17.65 11.15 -18.01
CA SER A 159 -18.12 12.40 -17.41
C SER A 159 -18.86 12.13 -16.09
N LEU A 160 -18.79 13.04 -15.12
CA LEU A 160 -19.58 12.91 -13.88
C LEU A 160 -21.09 12.89 -14.16
N GLU A 161 -21.53 13.52 -15.26
CA GLU A 161 -22.93 13.48 -15.71
C GLU A 161 -23.39 12.05 -16.02
N SER A 162 -22.50 11.23 -16.59
CA SER A 162 -22.77 9.82 -16.89
C SER A 162 -23.09 8.99 -15.65
N PHE A 163 -22.68 9.43 -14.46
CA PHE A 163 -22.95 8.75 -13.20
C PHE A 163 -24.27 9.17 -12.54
N ARG A 164 -24.95 10.22 -13.00
CA ARG A 164 -26.21 10.69 -12.36
C ARG A 164 -27.32 9.66 -12.31
N ARG A 165 -27.34 8.73 -13.27
CA ARG A 165 -28.34 7.66 -13.36
C ARG A 165 -27.84 6.31 -12.85
N VAL A 166 -26.54 6.20 -12.58
CA VAL A 166 -25.93 4.95 -12.12
C VAL A 166 -26.42 4.66 -10.70
N GLN A 167 -27.05 3.50 -10.52
CA GLN A 167 -27.51 3.05 -9.20
C GLN A 167 -26.35 2.40 -8.46
N SER A 168 -25.60 3.17 -7.68
CA SER A 168 -24.43 2.68 -6.94
C SER A 168 -24.46 3.16 -5.50
N SER A 169 -23.97 2.34 -4.57
CA SER A 169 -23.76 2.69 -3.16
C SER A 169 -22.37 2.27 -2.70
N TYR A 170 -21.80 2.96 -1.71
CA TYR A 170 -20.45 2.69 -1.22
C TYR A 170 -20.45 2.50 0.30
N TRP A 171 -19.81 1.42 0.74
CA TRP A 171 -19.70 1.03 2.15
C TRP A 171 -18.28 0.58 2.44
N GLN A 172 -17.73 1.03 3.56
CA GLN A 172 -16.40 0.62 4.02
C GLN A 172 -16.52 -0.16 5.34
N PRO A 173 -16.78 -1.47 5.30
CA PRO A 173 -16.91 -2.29 6.51
C PRO A 173 -15.57 -2.47 7.26
N VAL A 174 -14.45 -2.43 6.52
CA VAL A 174 -13.09 -2.60 7.04
C VAL A 174 -12.27 -1.36 6.73
N ASN A 175 -11.65 -0.77 7.75
CA ASN A 175 -10.76 0.38 7.61
C ASN A 175 -9.53 0.23 8.51
N ASN A 176 -8.42 0.88 8.11
CA ASN A 176 -7.16 0.88 8.85
C ASN A 176 -7.33 1.38 10.29
N ARG A 177 -8.16 2.41 10.50
CA ARG A 177 -8.37 3.02 11.82
C ARG A 177 -8.79 2.01 12.88
N ARG A 178 -9.69 1.08 12.55
CA ARG A 178 -10.12 -0.01 13.45
C ARG A 178 -8.98 -0.95 13.86
N MET A 179 -8.05 -1.25 12.94
CA MET A 179 -6.87 -2.05 13.25
C MET A 179 -5.98 -1.36 14.31
N LEU A 180 -5.77 -0.04 14.16
CA LEU A 180 -4.96 0.73 15.11
C LEU A 180 -5.62 0.86 16.48
N GLU A 181 -6.95 1.00 16.51
CA GLU A 181 -7.73 1.02 17.75
C GLU A 181 -7.62 -0.32 18.49
N ALA A 182 -7.75 -1.44 17.79
CA ALA A 182 -7.53 -2.77 18.37
C ALA A 182 -6.09 -2.97 18.89
N ALA A 183 -5.08 -2.46 18.17
CA ALA A 183 -3.69 -2.49 18.64
C ALA A 183 -3.49 -1.65 19.91
N LYS A 184 -4.14 -0.48 20.00
CA LYS A 184 -4.14 0.38 21.20
C LYS A 184 -4.80 -0.32 22.38
N GLU A 185 -5.98 -0.92 22.21
CA GLU A 185 -6.67 -1.68 23.25
C GLU A 185 -5.80 -2.84 23.75
N LYS A 186 -5.13 -3.55 22.82
CA LYS A 186 -4.22 -4.63 23.19
C LYS A 186 -3.00 -4.13 23.99
N ALA A 187 -2.41 -3.00 23.60
CA ALA A 187 -1.30 -2.39 24.32
C ALA A 187 -1.71 -1.99 25.75
N GLU A 188 -2.88 -1.37 25.90
CA GLU A 188 -3.46 -0.97 27.18
C GLU A 188 -3.75 -2.17 28.08
N ALA A 189 -4.29 -3.26 27.53
CA ALA A 189 -4.47 -4.53 28.24
C ALA A 189 -3.14 -5.17 28.67
N CYS A 190 -2.04 -4.87 27.99
CA CYS A 190 -0.68 -5.31 28.34
C CYS A 190 0.06 -4.32 29.26
N GLY A 191 -0.59 -3.25 29.73
CA GLY A 191 -0.02 -2.30 30.69
C GLY A 191 0.77 -1.14 30.07
N PHE A 192 0.64 -0.90 28.76
CA PHE A 192 1.22 0.25 28.07
C PHE A 192 0.13 1.27 27.73
N ASN A 193 0.41 2.56 27.85
CA ASN A 193 -0.46 3.59 27.26
C ASN A 193 -0.44 3.45 25.73
N GLY A 194 -1.58 3.34 25.06
CA GLY A 194 -1.62 3.29 23.60
C GLY A 194 -1.71 4.68 22.98
N ALA A 195 -0.70 5.10 22.20
CA ALA A 195 -0.65 6.38 21.52
C ALA A 195 -0.69 6.19 20.00
N ILE A 196 -1.84 6.45 19.37
CA ILE A 196 -1.97 6.40 17.90
C ILE A 196 -1.44 7.72 17.31
N LEU A 197 -0.35 7.64 16.57
CA LEU A 197 0.32 8.78 15.93
C LEU A 197 -0.32 9.18 14.59
N GLY A 198 -1.03 8.26 13.94
CA GLY A 198 -1.72 8.51 12.68
C GLY A 198 -2.07 7.22 11.94
N SER A 199 -3.09 7.29 11.06
CA SER A 199 -3.60 6.16 10.27
C SER A 199 -3.38 6.31 8.76
N TRP A 200 -2.64 7.32 8.33
CA TRP A 200 -2.42 7.61 6.91
C TRP A 200 -0.99 8.09 6.66
N TRP A 201 -0.02 7.24 7.04
CA TRP A 201 1.37 7.50 6.73
C TRP A 201 1.68 6.95 5.34
N MET A 202 1.98 7.85 4.41
CA MET A 202 2.39 7.57 3.03
C MET A 202 3.81 8.12 2.83
N VAL A 203 4.77 7.56 3.56
CA VAL A 203 6.17 8.04 3.64
C VAL A 203 7.15 6.90 3.39
N GLN A 204 8.42 7.23 3.18
CA GLN A 204 9.46 6.21 3.04
C GLN A 204 9.69 5.48 4.38
N SER A 205 10.04 4.20 4.27
CA SER A 205 10.20 3.31 5.43
C SER A 205 11.30 3.77 6.40
N SER A 206 12.42 4.28 5.86
CA SER A 206 13.52 4.85 6.65
C SER A 206 13.11 6.10 7.43
N ASP A 207 12.33 6.99 6.81
CA ASP A 207 11.89 8.24 7.41
C ASP A 207 10.90 7.98 8.54
N ALA A 208 9.97 7.04 8.33
CA ALA A 208 9.06 6.58 9.38
C ALA A 208 9.83 6.02 10.58
N ALA A 209 10.88 5.21 10.34
CA ALA A 209 11.71 4.66 11.40
C ALA A 209 12.44 5.76 12.17
N GLU A 210 12.99 6.75 11.48
CA GLU A 210 13.65 7.90 12.10
C GLU A 210 12.70 8.71 12.99
N ILE A 211 11.51 9.03 12.47
CA ILE A 211 10.50 9.79 13.22
C ILE A 211 10.06 9.00 14.47
N MET A 212 9.70 7.73 14.32
CA MET A 212 9.17 6.95 15.45
C MET A 212 10.24 6.66 16.51
N THR A 213 11.49 6.39 16.12
CA THR A 213 12.59 6.20 17.07
C THR A 213 12.99 7.51 17.77
N GLY A 214 12.92 8.65 17.08
CA GLY A 214 13.10 9.98 17.69
C GLY A 214 12.04 10.28 18.76
N ILE A 215 10.76 10.01 18.48
CA ILE A 215 9.68 10.15 19.47
C ILE A 215 9.90 9.19 20.64
N ALA A 216 10.29 7.94 20.37
CA ALA A 216 10.56 6.95 21.40
C ALA A 216 11.71 7.38 22.33
N ARG A 217 12.77 7.97 21.79
CA ARG A 217 13.88 8.55 22.56
C ARG A 217 13.38 9.59 23.55
N ASP A 218 12.56 10.53 23.10
CA ASP A 218 12.10 11.61 23.96
C ASP A 218 11.07 11.13 24.98
N CYS A 219 10.23 10.14 24.63
CA CYS A 219 9.36 9.46 25.60
C CYS A 219 10.19 8.79 26.69
N LEU A 220 11.27 8.08 26.34
CA LEU A 220 12.13 7.40 27.30
C LEU A 220 12.93 8.39 28.18
N ARG A 221 13.47 9.46 27.56
CA ARG A 221 14.39 10.39 28.23
C ARG A 221 13.69 11.46 29.04
N TYR A 222 12.59 12.00 28.52
CA TYR A 222 11.89 13.17 29.07
C TYR A 222 10.46 12.87 29.50
N GLY A 223 9.89 11.71 29.14
CA GLY A 223 8.50 11.37 29.44
C GLY A 223 7.49 12.10 28.55
N THR A 224 7.94 12.69 27.44
CA THR A 224 7.12 13.50 26.52
C THR A 224 7.40 13.11 25.06
N PRO A 225 6.44 13.27 24.12
CA PRO A 225 5.08 13.77 24.33
C PRO A 225 4.17 12.76 25.05
N PHE A 226 4.61 11.50 25.19
CA PHE A 226 3.85 10.45 25.85
C PHE A 226 4.65 9.83 27.00
N PRO A 227 4.08 9.72 28.21
CA PRO A 227 4.79 9.16 29.35
C PRO A 227 4.91 7.62 29.24
N PRO A 228 6.10 7.05 29.47
CA PRO A 228 6.28 5.60 29.50
C PRO A 228 5.57 4.97 30.71
N PRO A 229 5.07 3.72 30.61
CA PRO A 229 5.21 2.82 29.46
C PRO A 229 4.20 3.19 28.37
N VAL A 230 4.65 3.29 27.12
CA VAL A 230 3.81 3.70 25.98
C VAL A 230 4.07 2.83 24.77
N ALA A 231 3.01 2.47 24.05
CA ALA A 231 3.05 1.90 22.72
C ALA A 231 2.73 3.00 21.70
N LEU A 232 3.73 3.41 20.92
CA LEU A 232 3.56 4.33 19.81
C LEU A 232 3.07 3.53 18.60
N ILE A 233 1.90 3.87 18.09
CA ILE A 233 1.19 3.09 17.06
C ILE A 233 0.96 3.96 15.84
N SER A 234 1.31 3.48 14.66
CA SER A 234 0.93 4.13 13.40
C SER A 234 0.49 3.11 12.35
N GLY A 235 -0.27 3.59 11.38
CA GLY A 235 -0.63 2.82 10.19
C GLY A 235 -0.62 3.65 8.92
N GLY A 236 -0.90 3.00 7.80
CA GLY A 236 -0.82 3.57 6.45
C GLY A 236 -0.16 2.57 5.50
N GLU A 237 0.57 3.07 4.51
CA GLU A 237 1.33 2.24 3.58
C GLU A 237 2.63 2.96 3.23
N MET A 238 3.75 2.45 3.74
CA MET A 238 5.05 3.04 3.45
C MET A 238 5.53 2.71 2.03
N THR A 239 6.59 3.37 1.57
CA THR A 239 7.26 3.01 0.33
C THR A 239 8.75 2.75 0.54
N VAL A 240 9.35 2.09 -0.45
CA VAL A 240 10.79 1.83 -0.56
C VAL A 240 11.18 2.12 -2.00
N PRO A 241 11.91 3.21 -2.29
CA PRO A 241 12.40 3.48 -3.63
C PRO A 241 13.61 2.59 -3.93
N VAL A 242 13.39 1.46 -4.60
CA VAL A 242 14.42 0.43 -4.78
C VAL A 242 15.45 0.73 -5.88
N GLY A 243 15.16 1.66 -6.78
CA GLY A 243 16.04 2.01 -7.91
C GLY A 243 16.46 0.79 -8.73
N LYS A 244 17.75 0.45 -8.70
CA LYS A 244 18.35 -0.70 -9.42
C LYS A 244 18.80 -1.83 -8.49
N ALA A 245 18.44 -1.79 -7.22
CA ALA A 245 18.83 -2.83 -6.29
C ALA A 245 18.12 -4.16 -6.62
N GLU A 246 18.77 -5.26 -6.28
CA GLU A 246 18.30 -6.62 -6.54
C GLU A 246 17.98 -7.39 -5.26
N GLY A 247 18.11 -6.73 -4.10
CA GLY A 247 17.77 -7.34 -2.82
C GLY A 247 16.30 -7.66 -2.68
N ILE A 248 16.01 -8.54 -1.72
CA ILE A 248 14.65 -8.98 -1.43
C ILE A 248 14.27 -8.43 -0.06
N GLY A 249 13.16 -7.69 -0.04
CA GLY A 249 12.72 -6.99 1.15
C GLY A 249 11.31 -6.46 1.00
N GLY A 250 10.83 -5.86 2.08
CA GLY A 250 9.57 -5.14 2.12
C GLY A 250 9.67 -3.90 3.01
N ARG A 251 8.67 -3.03 2.92
CA ARG A 251 8.64 -1.74 3.59
C ARG A 251 8.61 -1.88 5.12
N ASN A 252 7.86 -2.86 5.64
CA ASN A 252 7.78 -3.11 7.08
C ASN A 252 9.10 -3.71 7.60
N GLN A 253 9.73 -4.57 6.81
CA GLN A 253 11.05 -5.15 7.10
C GLN A 253 12.15 -4.07 7.10
N GLU A 254 12.15 -3.16 6.12
CA GLU A 254 13.11 -2.06 6.07
C GLU A 254 12.88 -1.04 7.19
N PHE A 255 11.64 -0.76 7.56
CA PHE A 255 11.32 0.08 8.71
C PHE A 255 11.96 -0.48 9.99
N VAL A 256 11.80 -1.78 10.28
CA VAL A 256 12.37 -2.34 11.51
C VAL A 256 13.89 -2.41 11.47
N LEU A 257 14.52 -2.76 10.35
CA LEU A 257 15.99 -2.74 10.26
C LEU A 257 16.56 -1.32 10.33
N SER A 258 15.88 -0.34 9.73
CA SER A 258 16.25 1.08 9.83
C SER A 258 16.14 1.59 11.27
N ALA A 259 15.15 1.11 12.02
CA ALA A 259 15.02 1.38 13.45
C ALA A 259 16.15 0.71 14.24
N ALA A 260 16.47 -0.56 13.96
CA ALA A 260 17.52 -1.32 14.66
C ALA A 260 18.89 -0.62 14.63
N ILE A 261 19.25 0.02 13.51
CA ILE A 261 20.49 0.80 13.39
C ILE A 261 20.50 2.02 14.33
N ARG A 262 19.34 2.64 14.56
CA ARG A 262 19.18 3.87 15.35
C ARG A 262 19.04 3.60 16.85
N LEU A 263 18.49 2.44 17.23
CA LEU A 263 18.22 2.11 18.63
C LEU A 263 19.43 2.25 19.57
N PRO A 264 20.67 1.85 19.21
CA PRO A 264 21.84 2.04 20.08
C PRO A 264 22.12 3.50 20.45
N GLU A 265 21.79 4.46 19.58
CA GLU A 265 22.04 5.88 19.79
C GLU A 265 21.11 6.52 20.84
N ILE A 266 19.98 5.87 21.14
CA ILE A 266 18.90 6.45 21.94
C ILE A 266 18.70 5.82 23.32
N SER A 267 19.70 5.08 23.82
CA SER A 267 19.64 4.38 25.12
C SER A 267 18.48 3.36 25.19
N SER A 268 18.38 2.52 24.17
CA SER A 268 17.27 1.61 23.85
C SER A 268 17.04 0.42 24.79
N SER A 269 17.49 0.45 26.04
CA SER A 269 17.26 -0.68 26.96
C SER A 269 15.75 -0.91 27.13
N GLY A 270 15.28 -2.03 26.56
CA GLY A 270 13.88 -2.45 26.57
C GLY A 270 12.96 -1.80 25.51
N ILE A 271 13.47 -0.99 24.58
CA ILE A 271 12.66 -0.55 23.42
C ILE A 271 12.56 -1.71 22.41
N VAL A 272 11.33 -2.00 21.97
CA VAL A 272 11.02 -3.01 20.95
C VAL A 272 10.23 -2.37 19.82
N VAL A 273 10.62 -2.66 18.58
CA VAL A 273 9.99 -2.10 17.37
C VAL A 273 9.48 -3.25 16.52
N GLY A 274 8.19 -3.23 16.20
CA GLY A 274 7.55 -4.19 15.31
C GLY A 274 6.80 -3.49 14.19
N SER A 275 6.80 -4.09 13.00
CA SER A 275 6.02 -3.63 11.86
C SER A 275 5.58 -4.80 11.02
N ILE A 276 4.32 -4.80 10.58
CA ILE A 276 3.77 -5.82 9.68
C ILE A 276 2.82 -5.22 8.65
N ASP A 277 2.75 -5.82 7.46
CA ASP A 277 1.60 -5.71 6.58
C ASP A 277 0.48 -6.61 7.10
N SER A 278 -0.70 -6.03 7.32
CA SER A 278 -1.90 -6.71 7.77
C SER A 278 -2.31 -7.90 6.89
N ASP A 279 -2.01 -7.92 5.60
CA ASP A 279 -2.38 -9.02 4.70
C ASP A 279 -1.47 -10.26 4.83
N GLY A 280 -0.35 -10.09 5.54
CA GLY A 280 0.66 -11.11 5.81
C GLY A 280 1.82 -11.16 4.82
N THR A 281 1.91 -10.20 3.89
CA THR A 281 2.88 -10.18 2.79
C THR A 281 3.56 -8.81 2.67
N ASP A 282 4.80 -8.70 3.10
CA ASP A 282 5.60 -7.47 2.96
C ASP A 282 6.69 -7.66 1.90
N GLY A 283 6.52 -7.02 0.74
CA GLY A 283 7.42 -7.16 -0.40
C GLY A 283 7.09 -8.35 -1.33
N PRO A 284 7.92 -8.62 -2.34
CA PRO A 284 7.60 -9.59 -3.40
C PRO A 284 7.81 -11.06 -3.00
N GLY A 285 8.24 -11.34 -1.78
CA GLY A 285 8.67 -12.69 -1.38
C GLY A 285 9.80 -13.20 -2.28
N ILE A 286 9.71 -14.45 -2.73
CA ILE A 286 10.74 -15.12 -3.54
C ILE A 286 10.59 -14.92 -5.05
N GLN A 287 9.66 -14.08 -5.50
CA GLN A 287 9.33 -13.95 -6.93
C GLN A 287 10.54 -13.52 -7.80
N PHE A 288 11.60 -13.01 -7.17
CA PHE A 288 12.83 -12.55 -7.84
C PHE A 288 14.11 -13.18 -7.27
N ALA A 289 14.00 -14.27 -6.52
CA ALA A 289 15.11 -14.84 -5.76
C ALA A 289 15.63 -16.16 -6.37
N PRO A 290 16.75 -16.15 -7.14
CA PRO A 290 17.33 -17.39 -7.66
C PRO A 290 17.87 -18.28 -6.52
N GLY A 291 17.55 -19.58 -6.56
CA GLY A 291 18.14 -20.57 -5.65
C GLY A 291 17.56 -20.61 -4.23
N VAL A 292 16.40 -19.97 -3.98
CA VAL A 292 15.76 -20.00 -2.65
C VAL A 292 15.08 -21.33 -2.38
N ALA A 293 15.28 -21.86 -1.17
CA ALA A 293 14.69 -23.11 -0.71
C ALA A 293 13.15 -23.07 -0.78
N SER A 294 12.55 -24.21 -1.10
CA SER A 294 11.10 -24.34 -1.34
C SER A 294 10.21 -24.05 -0.11
N ASP A 295 10.80 -23.96 1.08
CA ASP A 295 10.13 -23.69 2.36
C ASP A 295 10.25 -22.23 2.80
N PHE A 296 10.83 -21.35 1.98
CA PHE A 296 10.94 -19.93 2.26
C PHE A 296 9.56 -19.27 2.26
N ARG A 297 9.26 -18.54 3.34
CA ARG A 297 7.97 -17.91 3.57
C ARG A 297 8.09 -16.41 3.39
N THR A 298 7.18 -15.81 2.62
CA THR A 298 7.07 -14.35 2.58
C THR A 298 6.73 -13.85 3.98
N LEU A 299 7.56 -12.95 4.50
CA LEU A 299 7.34 -12.34 5.81
C LEU A 299 6.21 -11.31 5.70
N ALA A 300 5.47 -11.14 6.79
CA ALA A 300 4.57 -10.01 6.95
C ALA A 300 5.34 -8.75 7.38
N GLY A 301 6.56 -8.89 7.88
CA GLY A 301 7.34 -7.80 8.44
C GLY A 301 8.42 -8.31 9.39
N GLY A 302 8.70 -7.59 10.46
CA GLY A 302 9.71 -7.98 11.44
C GLY A 302 9.55 -7.35 12.81
N ILE A 303 10.40 -7.79 13.74
CA ILE A 303 10.51 -7.27 15.10
C ILE A 303 11.98 -7.18 15.52
N VAL A 304 12.36 -6.04 16.08
CA VAL A 304 13.73 -5.74 16.48
C VAL A 304 13.76 -5.05 17.85
N ASP A 305 14.94 -5.02 18.45
CA ASP A 305 15.22 -4.36 19.72
C ASP A 305 16.60 -3.69 19.70
N GLY A 306 17.00 -3.10 20.83
CA GLY A 306 18.30 -2.45 20.99
C GLY A 306 19.53 -3.37 20.80
N ASN A 307 19.36 -4.70 20.80
CA ASN A 307 20.44 -5.68 20.64
C ASN A 307 20.59 -6.16 19.20
N THR A 308 19.62 -5.86 18.34
CA THR A 308 19.55 -6.41 16.98
C THR A 308 20.75 -6.01 16.14
N LEU A 309 21.23 -4.76 16.23
CA LEU A 309 22.44 -4.32 15.50
C LEU A 309 23.70 -5.08 15.96
N ALA A 310 23.89 -5.24 17.27
CA ALA A 310 25.04 -5.97 17.81
C ALA A 310 25.01 -7.45 17.40
N THR A 311 23.81 -8.05 17.38
CA THR A 311 23.60 -9.42 16.92
C THR A 311 23.95 -9.57 15.44
N ALA A 312 23.52 -8.63 14.60
CA ALA A 312 23.86 -8.60 13.18
C ALA A 312 25.37 -8.52 12.94
N LEU A 313 26.07 -7.64 13.66
CA LEU A 313 27.53 -7.53 13.59
C LEU A 313 28.23 -8.83 14.00
N ALA A 314 27.75 -9.51 15.05
CA ALA A 314 28.29 -10.80 15.49
C ALA A 314 28.09 -11.92 14.46
N GLU A 315 27.04 -11.85 13.65
CA GLU A 315 26.80 -12.77 12.52
C GLU A 315 27.46 -12.34 11.20
N GLY A 316 28.27 -11.27 11.22
CA GLY A 316 28.93 -10.74 10.03
C GLY A 316 27.98 -10.11 9.01
N ILE A 317 26.84 -9.56 9.48
CA ILE A 317 25.85 -8.87 8.65
C ILE A 317 26.04 -7.36 8.80
N ASP A 318 26.31 -6.67 7.68
CA ASP A 318 26.31 -5.21 7.62
C ASP A 318 24.91 -4.70 7.28
N LEU A 319 24.15 -4.31 8.31
CA LEU A 319 22.76 -3.83 8.13
C LEU A 319 22.67 -2.60 7.21
N GLN A 320 23.68 -1.72 7.19
CA GLN A 320 23.66 -0.54 6.32
C GLN A 320 23.82 -0.95 4.86
N ALA A 321 24.76 -1.86 4.58
CA ALA A 321 24.97 -2.37 3.22
C ALA A 321 23.73 -3.13 2.71
N GLU A 322 23.10 -3.94 3.56
CA GLU A 322 21.90 -4.71 3.20
C GLU A 322 20.69 -3.82 2.95
N LEU A 323 20.46 -2.78 3.77
CA LEU A 323 19.40 -1.79 3.53
C LEU A 323 19.64 -0.99 2.25
N LYS A 324 20.89 -0.61 1.96
CA LYS A 324 21.22 0.07 0.70
C LYS A 324 20.93 -0.80 -0.53
N ASN A 325 20.98 -2.12 -0.38
CA ASN A 325 20.62 -3.08 -1.42
C ASN A 325 19.16 -3.57 -1.32
N HIS A 326 18.34 -3.00 -0.43
CA HIS A 326 16.94 -3.41 -0.22
C HIS A 326 16.77 -4.91 0.09
N ASN A 327 17.71 -5.49 0.83
CA ASN A 327 17.81 -6.93 1.07
C ASN A 327 17.39 -7.33 2.50
N SER A 328 16.26 -6.80 2.97
CA SER A 328 15.83 -6.94 4.36
C SER A 328 15.31 -8.34 4.73
N THR A 329 14.76 -9.12 3.80
CA THR A 329 14.19 -10.45 4.09
C THR A 329 15.24 -11.46 4.53
N PRO A 330 16.36 -11.68 3.80
CA PRO A 330 17.38 -12.62 4.22
C PRO A 330 18.00 -12.27 5.57
N VAL A 331 18.20 -10.96 5.83
CA VAL A 331 18.70 -10.45 7.11
C VAL A 331 17.79 -10.85 8.27
N LEU A 332 16.49 -10.54 8.16
CA LEU A 332 15.54 -10.82 9.24
C LEU A 332 15.36 -12.32 9.50
N ILE A 333 15.49 -13.16 8.47
CA ILE A 333 15.48 -14.62 8.63
C ILE A 333 16.71 -15.09 9.41
N ARG A 334 17.91 -14.62 9.03
CA ARG A 334 19.16 -15.00 9.72
C ARG A 334 19.13 -14.59 11.19
N LEU A 335 18.69 -13.37 11.47
CA LEU A 335 18.54 -12.83 12.82
C LEU A 335 17.37 -13.43 13.61
N LYS A 336 16.52 -14.24 12.98
CA LYS A 336 15.26 -14.76 13.57
C LYS A 336 14.33 -13.64 14.07
N SER A 337 14.36 -12.52 13.37
CA SER A 337 13.58 -11.30 13.62
C SER A 337 12.43 -11.11 12.63
N GLY A 338 12.28 -12.00 11.64
CA GLY A 338 11.17 -11.97 10.68
C GLY A 338 9.86 -12.42 11.31
N ILE A 339 8.76 -11.74 10.96
CA ILE A 339 7.41 -12.15 11.35
C ILE A 339 6.74 -12.85 10.17
N TYR A 340 6.28 -14.08 10.39
CA TYR A 340 5.42 -14.80 9.46
C TYR A 340 4.03 -14.97 10.07
N THR A 341 3.01 -14.44 9.42
CA THR A 341 1.59 -14.62 9.81
C THR A 341 0.87 -15.60 8.91
N GLY A 342 1.37 -15.85 7.70
CA GLY A 342 0.58 -16.39 6.60
C GLY A 342 -0.48 -15.39 6.13
N ASN A 343 -1.35 -15.83 5.21
CA ASN A 343 -2.47 -15.02 4.75
C ASN A 343 -3.49 -14.83 5.90
N THR A 344 -3.68 -13.59 6.30
CA THR A 344 -4.57 -13.22 7.42
C THR A 344 -6.03 -13.04 6.98
N GLY A 345 -6.29 -12.95 5.67
CA GLY A 345 -7.61 -12.67 5.10
C GLY A 345 -8.11 -11.23 5.30
N ILE A 346 -7.26 -10.31 5.79
CA ILE A 346 -7.62 -8.91 6.00
C ILE A 346 -6.66 -7.97 5.27
N VAL A 347 -7.13 -6.76 4.97
CA VAL A 347 -6.35 -5.72 4.32
C VAL A 347 -6.60 -4.40 5.03
N GLY A 348 -5.76 -4.09 6.01
CA GLY A 348 -5.75 -2.87 6.82
C GLY A 348 -4.55 -1.95 6.57
N GLY A 349 -3.59 -2.39 5.75
CA GLY A 349 -2.31 -1.71 5.53
C GLY A 349 -1.27 -2.11 6.56
N ASP A 350 -0.30 -1.22 6.78
CA ASP A 350 0.77 -1.47 7.75
C ASP A 350 0.31 -1.19 9.18
N LEU A 351 0.73 -2.05 10.11
CA LEU A 351 0.69 -1.80 11.55
C LEU A 351 2.12 -1.67 12.07
N ARG A 352 2.47 -0.49 12.58
CA ARG A 352 3.75 -0.22 13.26
C ARG A 352 3.53 0.01 14.74
N VAL A 353 4.37 -0.61 15.57
CA VAL A 353 4.34 -0.46 17.02
C VAL A 353 5.77 -0.28 17.55
N VAL A 354 5.99 0.78 18.32
CA VAL A 354 7.21 0.97 19.13
C VAL A 354 6.81 0.93 20.60
N LEU A 355 7.29 -0.08 21.32
CA LEU A 355 7.10 -0.20 22.76
C LEU A 355 8.23 0.53 23.48
N VAL A 356 7.86 1.50 24.32
CA VAL A 356 8.77 2.23 25.19
C VAL A 356 8.46 1.83 26.63
N PRO A 357 9.37 1.13 27.33
CA PRO A 357 9.13 0.62 28.67
C PRO A 357 9.18 1.75 29.71
N LYS A 358 8.71 1.46 30.93
CA LYS A 358 9.04 2.31 32.09
C LYS A 358 10.54 2.35 32.27
N ARG A 359 11.07 3.53 32.59
CA ARG A 359 12.45 3.66 33.05
C ARG A 359 12.61 2.85 34.34
N ALA A 360 13.61 1.97 34.37
CA ALA A 360 13.96 1.19 35.55
C ALA A 360 14.44 2.08 36.69
#